data_AF-A0A8T4SBU8-F1
#
_entry.id   AF-A0A8T4SBU8-F1
#
_cell.length_a   1.000
_cell.length_b   1.000
_cell.length_c   1.000
_cell.angle_alpha   90.00
_cell.angle_beta   90.00
_cell.angle_gamma   90.00
#
_symmetry.space_group_name_H-M   'P 1'
#
loop_
_entity.id
_entity.type
_entity.pdbx_description
1 polymer ?
#
loop_
_entity_poly.entity_id
_entity_poly.type
_entity_poly.pdbx_seq_one_letter_code
_entity_poly.pdbx_strand_id
1 'polypeptide(L)'
;MKKVIFVLALLIFIAGCAAPVEELQEVKQPEPLENVQEVTPLEQNTESNTIVADENANSEPVGESKPKWTYGGLAIGGNYADSDFVELGNGKYRMYYAVEPEVPGNKLEVYSATSSDGIAWTPENGVRRTFTVFPDVIKLSDGTWRMYFQNAGVIKSATSSDGLSWKDDSGTRMDEKNNEGLTFENVAGPTTIYDNGKYIMVYSGAISGKYKDAPNNRMAVLLWATSSDGLKFEVKEIALDSRND
;
A
#
# COMPACT_ATOMS: atom_id res chain seq x y z
N MET A 1 2.26 67.13 -24.19
CA MET A 1 1.25 66.30 -24.90
C MET A 1 0.60 65.36 -23.90
N LYS A 2 -0.65 65.64 -23.51
CA LYS A 2 -1.48 64.80 -22.64
C LYS A 2 -2.47 64.06 -23.55
N LYS A 3 -2.57 62.74 -23.42
CA LYS A 3 -3.74 61.97 -23.88
C LYS A 3 -4.26 61.17 -22.68
N VAL A 4 -5.36 61.66 -22.13
CA VAL A 4 -6.19 60.97 -21.15
C VAL A 4 -7.27 60.26 -21.96
N ILE A 5 -7.37 58.93 -21.85
CA ILE A 5 -8.49 58.15 -22.37
C ILE A 5 -9.28 57.66 -21.15
N PHE A 6 -10.58 57.88 -21.21
CA PHE A 6 -11.57 57.59 -20.18
C PHE A 6 -12.22 56.23 -20.48
N VAL A 7 -12.26 55.36 -19.46
CA VAL A 7 -13.38 54.43 -19.07
C VAL A 7 -13.67 53.25 -20.03
N LEU A 8 -13.78 51.99 -19.58
CA LEU A 8 -14.84 51.48 -18.70
C LEU A 8 -14.41 50.18 -18.00
N ALA A 9 -14.33 50.20 -16.67
CA ALA A 9 -14.23 48.99 -15.85
C ALA A 9 -15.64 48.55 -15.45
N LEU A 10 -16.03 47.34 -15.84
CA LEU A 10 -17.29 46.72 -15.45
C LEU A 10 -17.11 46.14 -14.03
N LEU A 11 -17.61 46.86 -13.03
CA LEU A 11 -17.82 46.35 -11.67
C LEU A 11 -19.07 45.48 -11.66
N ILE A 12 -18.90 44.17 -11.47
CA ILE A 12 -20.00 43.30 -11.03
C ILE A 12 -19.86 43.15 -9.52
N PHE A 13 -20.77 43.81 -8.79
CA PHE A 13 -21.05 43.49 -7.39
C PHE A 13 -21.84 42.18 -7.37
N ILE A 14 -21.31 41.15 -6.71
CA ILE A 14 -22.13 40.06 -6.18
C ILE A 14 -22.03 40.16 -4.67
N ALA A 15 -23.12 40.60 -4.07
CA ALA A 15 -23.31 40.66 -2.63
C ALA A 15 -23.59 39.25 -2.09
N GLY A 16 -22.76 38.85 -1.12
CA GLY A 16 -23.12 38.14 0.12
C GLY A 16 -23.97 36.87 0.06
N CYS A 17 -23.36 35.75 0.46
CA CYS A 17 -23.83 34.93 1.57
C CYS A 17 -22.60 34.32 2.27
N ALA A 18 -22.12 34.99 3.32
CA ALA A 18 -21.15 34.39 4.24
C ALA A 18 -21.94 33.52 5.23
N ALA A 19 -21.68 32.21 5.21
CA ALA A 19 -22.13 31.32 6.27
C ALA A 19 -21.34 31.61 7.55
N PRO A 20 -21.96 31.50 8.75
CA PRO A 20 -21.27 31.76 10.01
C PRO A 20 -20.18 30.72 10.24
N VAL A 21 -19.05 31.16 10.78
CA VAL A 21 -17.97 30.29 11.28
C VAL A 21 -18.51 29.53 12.47
N GLU A 22 -18.73 28.22 12.30
CA GLU A 22 -19.09 27.33 13.40
C GLU A 22 -17.81 27.01 14.20
N GLU A 23 -17.87 27.27 15.50
CA GLU A 23 -16.80 27.05 16.47
C GLU A 23 -16.50 25.55 16.55
N LEU A 24 -15.28 25.14 16.16
CA LEU A 24 -14.84 23.75 16.22
C LEU A 24 -14.89 23.25 17.66
N GLN A 25 -15.84 22.35 17.96
CA GLN A 25 -15.89 21.67 19.24
C GLN A 25 -14.67 20.74 19.37
N GLU A 26 -13.99 20.86 20.50
CA GLU A 26 -12.86 20.03 20.90
C GLU A 26 -13.29 18.55 20.95
N VAL A 27 -12.68 17.72 20.10
CA VAL A 27 -12.92 16.27 20.07
C VAL A 27 -12.33 15.67 21.36
N LYS A 28 -13.20 15.24 22.28
CA LYS A 28 -12.77 14.50 23.47
C LYS A 28 -12.05 13.22 23.05
N GLN A 29 -10.80 13.06 23.50
CA GLN A 29 -10.08 11.79 23.44
C GLN A 29 -10.92 10.69 24.10
N PRO A 30 -11.03 9.49 23.48
CA PRO A 30 -11.63 8.35 24.16
C PRO A 30 -10.81 7.99 25.40
N GLU A 31 -11.48 7.67 26.50
CA GLU A 31 -10.82 7.28 27.74
C GLU A 31 -9.98 6.00 27.55
N PRO A 32 -8.84 5.85 28.24
CA PRO A 32 -8.01 4.66 28.14
C PRO A 32 -8.79 3.42 28.59
N LEU A 33 -8.67 2.32 27.85
CA LEU A 33 -9.16 1.02 28.29
C LEU A 33 -8.36 0.58 29.52
N GLU A 34 -8.96 0.64 30.70
CA GLU A 34 -8.40 -0.01 31.88
C GLU A 34 -8.32 -1.52 31.64
N ASN A 35 -7.15 -2.08 31.95
CA ASN A 35 -6.80 -3.51 31.95
C ASN A 35 -6.07 -4.04 30.70
N VAL A 36 -4.86 -3.52 30.47
CA VAL A 36 -3.82 -4.22 29.68
C VAL A 36 -2.88 -4.90 30.67
N GLN A 37 -2.86 -6.24 30.70
CA GLN A 37 -1.82 -6.97 31.42
C GLN A 37 -0.50 -6.86 30.66
N GLU A 38 0.55 -6.40 31.35
CA GLU A 38 1.94 -6.43 30.86
C GLU A 38 2.36 -7.87 30.53
N VAL A 39 2.81 -8.10 29.30
CA VAL A 39 3.45 -9.35 28.89
C VAL A 39 4.96 -9.13 28.85
N THR A 40 5.68 -9.89 29.68
CA THR A 40 7.14 -9.93 29.74
C THR A 40 7.74 -10.61 28.50
N PRO A 41 8.90 -10.16 27.98
CA PRO A 41 9.55 -10.78 26.82
C PRO A 41 10.08 -12.19 27.12
N LEU A 42 9.99 -13.10 26.14
CA LEU A 42 10.54 -14.46 26.20
C LEU A 42 12.05 -14.47 25.89
N GLU A 43 12.82 -15.19 26.72
CA GLU A 43 14.27 -15.40 26.57
C GLU A 43 14.60 -16.27 25.33
N GLN A 44 15.64 -15.86 24.59
CA GLN A 44 16.19 -16.63 23.47
C GLN A 44 17.10 -17.75 23.99
N ASN A 45 16.80 -19.01 23.64
CA ASN A 45 17.70 -20.12 23.91
C ASN A 45 18.37 -20.59 22.61
N THR A 46 19.68 -20.42 22.55
CA THR A 46 20.57 -20.87 21.47
C THR A 46 21.10 -22.26 21.81
N GLU A 47 20.76 -23.29 21.03
CA GLU A 47 21.61 -24.49 20.91
C GLU A 47 21.29 -25.30 19.64
N SER A 48 22.35 -25.60 18.90
CA SER A 48 22.38 -26.34 17.64
C SER A 48 22.16 -27.84 17.87
N ASN A 49 21.17 -28.47 17.23
CA ASN A 49 21.02 -29.93 17.27
C ASN A 49 20.85 -30.53 15.87
N THR A 50 21.87 -31.29 15.47
CA THR A 50 21.87 -32.30 14.40
C THR A 50 20.81 -33.37 14.66
N ILE A 51 19.94 -33.62 13.67
CA ILE A 51 18.90 -34.65 13.74
C ILE A 51 19.46 -36.00 13.27
N VAL A 52 19.46 -37.00 14.15
CA VAL A 52 19.55 -38.42 13.80
C VAL A 52 18.14 -38.98 13.89
N ALA A 53 17.61 -39.55 12.80
CA ALA A 53 16.25 -40.07 12.75
C ALA A 53 16.13 -41.40 13.50
N ASP A 54 15.23 -41.46 14.47
CA ASP A 54 14.77 -42.71 15.10
C ASP A 54 13.43 -43.11 14.47
N GLU A 55 13.38 -44.27 13.81
CA GLU A 55 12.26 -44.73 12.98
C GLU A 55 11.10 -45.36 13.77
N ASN A 56 11.01 -45.19 15.09
CA ASN A 56 9.93 -45.80 15.90
C ASN A 56 9.24 -44.84 16.89
N ALA A 57 9.02 -43.59 16.49
CA ALA A 57 8.11 -42.69 17.22
C ALA A 57 6.69 -42.80 16.66
N ASN A 58 5.81 -43.44 17.44
CA ASN A 58 4.37 -43.47 17.23
C ASN A 58 3.85 -42.01 17.16
N SER A 59 3.49 -41.53 15.98
CA SER A 59 3.03 -40.15 15.78
C SER A 59 1.57 -40.03 16.19
N GLU A 60 1.33 -39.58 17.41
CA GLU A 60 0.05 -38.93 17.69
C GLU A 60 -0.08 -37.69 16.78
N PRO A 61 -1.27 -37.42 16.21
CA PRO A 61 -1.44 -36.27 15.34
C PRO A 61 -1.17 -35.01 16.16
N VAL A 62 -0.06 -34.33 15.85
CA VAL A 62 0.22 -32.98 16.32
C VAL A 62 -0.93 -32.12 15.80
N GLY A 63 -1.87 -31.81 16.68
CA GLY A 63 -2.99 -30.94 16.34
C GLY A 63 -2.43 -29.60 15.88
N GLU A 64 -2.62 -29.28 14.59
CA GLU A 64 -2.21 -28.00 14.02
C GLU A 64 -2.87 -26.87 14.81
N SER A 65 -2.09 -26.16 15.63
CA SER A 65 -2.55 -24.94 16.25
C SER A 65 -2.78 -23.91 15.15
N LYS A 66 -4.04 -23.55 14.90
CA LYS A 66 -4.37 -22.49 13.94
C LYS A 66 -3.67 -21.19 14.37
N PRO A 67 -3.12 -20.40 13.43
CA PRO A 67 -2.50 -19.13 13.75
C PRO A 67 -3.53 -18.22 14.43
N LYS A 68 -3.18 -17.71 15.61
CA LYS A 68 -4.02 -16.76 16.35
C LYS A 68 -3.52 -15.35 16.08
N TRP A 69 -4.29 -14.58 15.33
CA TRP A 69 -4.04 -13.16 15.13
C TRP A 69 -4.33 -12.38 16.41
N THR A 70 -3.45 -11.43 16.74
CA THR A 70 -3.66 -10.47 17.83
C THR A 70 -3.56 -9.07 17.25
N TYR A 71 -4.49 -8.21 17.65
CA TYR A 71 -4.46 -6.81 17.22
C TYR A 71 -3.30 -6.09 17.91
N GLY A 72 -2.39 -5.53 17.11
CA GLY A 72 -1.17 -4.87 17.60
C GLY A 72 -1.35 -3.39 17.97
N GLY A 73 -2.53 -2.81 17.77
CA GLY A 73 -2.77 -1.39 17.98
C GLY A 73 -2.71 -0.55 16.70
N LEU A 74 -2.91 0.75 16.87
CA LEU A 74 -2.85 1.74 15.79
C LEU A 74 -1.39 2.11 15.51
N ALA A 75 -0.91 1.85 14.29
CA ALA A 75 0.45 2.24 13.87
C ALA A 75 0.55 3.74 13.56
N ILE A 76 -0.33 4.25 12.70
CA ILE A 76 -0.41 5.66 12.29
C ILE A 76 -1.89 6.04 12.24
N GLY A 77 -2.28 7.14 12.91
CA GLY A 77 -3.65 7.65 12.89
C GLY A 77 -3.89 8.67 11.79
N GLY A 78 -5.08 8.67 11.18
CA GLY A 78 -5.50 9.58 10.12
C GLY A 78 -6.38 8.87 9.09
N ASN A 79 -6.66 9.55 7.98
CA ASN A 79 -7.41 8.99 6.84
C ASN A 79 -6.41 8.46 5.80
N TYR A 80 -5.91 7.25 6.06
CA TYR A 80 -4.87 6.61 5.28
C TYR A 80 -5.31 5.21 4.87
N ALA A 81 -4.93 4.82 3.67
CA ALA A 81 -5.18 3.51 3.10
C ALA A 81 -3.87 2.94 2.58
N ASP A 82 -3.89 1.64 2.28
CA ASP A 82 -2.84 0.90 1.56
C ASP A 82 -1.42 1.19 2.04
N SER A 83 -0.89 0.30 2.88
CA SER A 83 0.49 0.40 3.36
C SER A 83 1.35 -0.76 2.89
N ASP A 84 2.61 -0.47 2.65
CA ASP A 84 3.67 -1.45 2.54
C ASP A 84 4.91 -0.98 3.30
N PHE A 85 5.79 -1.89 3.69
CA PHE A 85 7.02 -1.53 4.38
C PHE A 85 8.23 -2.32 3.89
N VAL A 86 9.39 -1.68 4.05
CA VAL A 86 10.68 -2.26 3.68
C VAL A 86 11.70 -2.15 4.80
N GLU A 87 12.60 -3.13 4.86
CA GLU A 87 13.76 -3.06 5.74
C GLU A 87 14.87 -2.19 5.11
N LEU A 88 15.17 -1.07 5.74
CA LEU A 88 16.29 -0.20 5.36
C LEU A 88 17.65 -0.85 5.66
N GLY A 89 17.67 -1.78 6.62
CA GLY A 89 18.83 -2.48 7.14
C GLY A 89 19.12 -2.09 8.59
N ASN A 90 19.89 -2.92 9.30
CA ASN A 90 20.22 -2.73 10.73
C ASN A 90 18.97 -2.63 11.64
N GLY A 91 17.92 -3.41 11.34
CA GLY A 91 16.68 -3.40 12.12
C GLY A 91 15.86 -2.13 11.97
N LYS A 92 16.11 -1.32 10.93
CA LYS A 92 15.29 -0.14 10.62
C LYS A 92 14.34 -0.45 9.46
N TYR A 93 13.13 0.04 9.59
CA TYR A 93 12.06 -0.14 8.61
C TYR A 93 11.55 1.22 8.14
N ARG A 94 11.03 1.27 6.91
CA ARG A 94 10.23 2.39 6.41
C ARG A 94 8.93 1.84 5.84
N MET A 95 7.82 2.35 6.34
CA MET A 95 6.49 2.14 5.81
C MET A 95 6.17 3.27 4.84
N TYR A 96 5.52 2.94 3.73
CA TYR A 96 4.87 3.86 2.82
C TYR A 96 3.37 3.62 2.92
N TYR A 97 2.60 4.69 2.98
CA TYR A 97 1.14 4.60 3.12
C TYR A 97 0.47 5.72 2.31
N ALA A 98 -0.65 5.40 1.69
CA ALA A 98 -1.41 6.35 0.88
C ALA A 98 -2.45 7.09 1.70
N VAL A 99 -2.81 8.30 1.27
CA VAL A 99 -4.07 8.92 1.70
C VAL A 99 -5.25 8.13 1.16
N GLU A 100 -6.33 8.03 1.93
CA GLU A 100 -7.60 7.50 1.44
C GLU A 100 -8.08 8.31 0.22
N PRO A 101 -8.47 7.66 -0.90
CA PRO A 101 -8.99 8.35 -2.08
C PRO A 101 -10.21 9.25 -1.80
N GLU A 102 -10.98 8.93 -0.76
CA GLU A 102 -12.20 9.62 -0.35
C GLU A 102 -11.96 10.97 0.34
N VAL A 103 -10.72 11.26 0.78
CA VAL A 103 -10.38 12.52 1.46
C VAL A 103 -10.54 13.72 0.50
N PRO A 104 -11.41 14.70 0.77
CA PRO A 104 -11.64 15.78 -0.19
C PRO A 104 -10.38 16.59 -0.53
N GLY A 105 -10.12 16.78 -1.82
CA GLY A 105 -9.02 17.62 -2.32
C GLY A 105 -7.63 17.00 -2.25
N ASN A 106 -7.51 15.72 -1.87
CA ASN A 106 -6.26 14.99 -1.93
C ASN A 106 -5.75 14.84 -3.38
N LYS A 107 -4.47 14.52 -3.54
CA LYS A 107 -3.82 14.19 -4.82
C LYS A 107 -3.31 12.77 -4.83
N LEU A 108 -3.91 11.85 -4.07
CA LEU A 108 -3.46 10.48 -3.86
C LEU A 108 -1.98 10.48 -3.43
N GLU A 109 -1.72 11.23 -2.36
CA GLU A 109 -0.41 11.34 -1.73
C GLU A 109 0.03 10.02 -1.09
N VAL A 110 1.29 9.67 -1.28
CA VAL A 110 1.98 8.66 -0.46
C VAL A 110 2.91 9.38 0.51
N TYR A 111 2.85 8.97 1.77
CA TYR A 111 3.70 9.41 2.87
C TYR A 111 4.63 8.28 3.29
N SER A 112 5.48 8.55 4.28
CA SER A 112 6.28 7.50 4.90
C SER A 112 6.41 7.67 6.41
N ALA A 113 6.73 6.58 7.09
CA ALA A 113 7.07 6.53 8.50
C ALA A 113 8.23 5.56 8.72
N THR A 114 9.03 5.77 9.76
CA THR A 114 10.13 4.87 10.12
C THR A 114 9.89 4.18 11.44
N SER A 115 10.49 3.01 11.58
CA SER A 115 10.45 2.21 12.81
C SER A 115 11.79 1.50 13.03
N SER A 116 12.14 1.24 14.29
CA SER A 116 13.28 0.41 14.68
C SER A 116 12.89 -0.98 15.19
N ASP A 117 11.60 -1.26 15.31
CA ASP A 117 11.05 -2.51 15.85
C ASP A 117 9.91 -3.09 14.99
N GLY A 118 9.46 -2.37 13.97
CA GLY A 118 8.33 -2.73 13.13
C GLY A 118 6.96 -2.53 13.79
N ILE A 119 6.93 -2.02 15.03
CA ILE A 119 5.73 -1.89 15.85
C ILE A 119 5.40 -0.40 16.07
N ALA A 120 6.36 0.37 16.56
CA ALA A 120 6.21 1.81 16.78
C ALA A 120 6.70 2.59 15.55
N TRP A 121 5.83 3.40 14.97
CA TRP A 121 6.09 4.11 13.71
C TRP A 121 6.12 5.63 13.92
N THR A 122 7.14 6.28 13.38
CA THR A 122 7.31 7.74 13.42
C THR A 122 7.14 8.32 12.01
N PRO A 123 6.09 9.13 11.75
CA PRO A 123 5.90 9.79 10.45
C PRO A 123 7.13 10.60 10.04
N GLU A 124 7.48 10.54 8.75
CA GLU A 124 8.49 11.40 8.15
C GLU A 124 7.83 12.59 7.44
N ASN A 125 8.45 13.76 7.53
CA ASN A 125 7.90 14.98 6.93
C ASN A 125 7.88 14.94 5.40
N GLY A 126 6.78 15.41 4.82
CA GLY A 126 6.65 15.64 3.38
C GLY A 126 6.06 14.46 2.59
N VAL A 127 5.62 14.77 1.38
CA VAL A 127 5.01 13.82 0.44
C VAL A 127 6.10 13.09 -0.33
N ARG A 128 5.97 11.77 -0.48
CA ARG A 128 6.87 10.93 -1.29
C ARG A 128 6.48 10.98 -2.75
N ARG A 129 5.19 10.84 -3.02
CA ARG A 129 4.60 10.86 -4.37
C ARG A 129 3.15 11.34 -4.33
N THR A 130 2.64 11.81 -5.46
CA THR A 130 1.21 12.08 -5.70
C THR A 130 0.73 11.19 -6.84
N PHE A 131 -0.58 11.10 -7.01
CA PHE A 131 -1.26 10.26 -8.00
C PHE A 131 -0.84 8.79 -7.87
N THR A 132 -0.67 8.32 -6.64
CA THR A 132 -0.09 7.02 -6.31
C THR A 132 -0.97 6.34 -5.26
N VAL A 133 -1.51 5.16 -5.56
CA VAL A 133 -2.27 4.30 -4.63
C VAL A 133 -1.71 2.88 -4.65
N PHE A 134 -1.94 2.11 -3.59
CA PHE A 134 -1.35 0.78 -3.40
C PHE A 134 0.18 0.77 -3.57
N PRO A 135 0.95 1.52 -2.74
CA PRO A 135 2.41 1.48 -2.82
C PRO A 135 2.93 0.07 -2.46
N ASP A 136 3.84 -0.44 -3.28
CA ASP A 136 4.54 -1.72 -3.10
C ASP A 136 6.03 -1.48 -3.37
N VAL A 137 6.86 -1.54 -2.33
CA VAL A 137 8.25 -1.10 -2.39
C VAL A 137 9.19 -2.26 -2.20
N ILE A 138 10.19 -2.36 -3.08
CA ILE A 138 11.25 -3.35 -2.97
C ILE A 138 12.62 -2.68 -3.00
N LYS A 139 13.58 -3.29 -2.30
CA LYS A 139 14.99 -2.94 -2.38
C LYS A 139 15.60 -3.62 -3.61
N LEU A 140 16.33 -2.86 -4.41
CA LEU A 140 17.06 -3.37 -5.56
C LEU A 140 18.49 -3.77 -5.15
N SER A 141 19.12 -4.61 -5.96
CA SER A 141 20.47 -5.15 -5.70
C SER A 141 21.56 -4.09 -5.71
N ASP A 142 21.34 -2.95 -6.38
CA ASP A 142 22.23 -1.79 -6.38
C ASP A 142 22.03 -0.87 -5.17
N GLY A 143 21.15 -1.25 -4.23
CA GLY A 143 20.84 -0.49 -3.01
C GLY A 143 19.81 0.62 -3.22
N THR A 144 19.32 0.83 -4.44
CA THR A 144 18.19 1.72 -4.71
C THR A 144 16.86 1.03 -4.39
N TRP A 145 15.77 1.77 -4.53
CA TRP A 145 14.41 1.31 -4.26
C TRP A 145 13.56 1.43 -5.51
N ARG A 146 12.62 0.50 -5.69
CA ARG A 146 11.53 0.64 -6.65
C ARG A 146 10.19 0.52 -5.95
N MET A 147 9.31 1.48 -6.21
CA MET A 147 7.92 1.45 -5.82
C MET A 147 7.09 1.08 -7.05
N TYR A 148 6.33 0.00 -6.98
CA TYR A 148 5.20 -0.27 -7.84
C TYR A 148 3.96 0.36 -7.23
N PHE A 149 3.06 0.84 -8.07
CA PHE A 149 1.85 1.52 -7.61
C PHE A 149 0.81 1.56 -8.72
N GLN A 150 -0.45 1.68 -8.33
CA GLN A 150 -1.52 1.96 -9.28
C GLN A 150 -1.56 3.47 -9.58
N ASN A 151 -1.71 3.80 -10.86
CA ASN A 151 -2.03 5.14 -11.33
C ASN A 151 -2.89 5.05 -12.60
N ALA A 152 -4.04 5.71 -12.57
CA ALA A 152 -4.97 5.77 -13.71
C ALA A 152 -5.32 4.38 -14.27
N GLY A 153 -5.66 3.44 -13.40
CA GLY A 153 -6.15 2.11 -13.79
C GLY A 153 -5.08 1.07 -14.12
N VAL A 154 -3.81 1.46 -14.17
CA VAL A 154 -2.67 0.57 -14.49
C VAL A 154 -1.61 0.55 -13.40
N ILE A 155 -0.76 -0.48 -13.38
CA ILE A 155 0.40 -0.53 -12.48
C ILE A 155 1.60 0.11 -13.17
N LYS A 156 2.18 1.12 -12.52
CA LYS A 156 3.41 1.82 -12.91
C LYS A 156 4.50 1.57 -11.86
N SER A 157 5.69 2.10 -12.12
CA SER A 157 6.76 2.07 -11.14
C SER A 157 7.59 3.35 -11.14
N ALA A 158 8.31 3.55 -10.05
CA ALA A 158 9.27 4.62 -9.88
C ALA A 158 10.46 4.16 -9.04
N THR A 159 11.62 4.75 -9.28
CA THR A 159 12.87 4.45 -8.59
C THR A 159 13.31 5.58 -7.69
N SER A 160 14.04 5.24 -6.63
CA SER A 160 14.56 6.18 -5.64
C SER A 160 15.90 5.72 -5.09
N SER A 161 16.85 6.64 -4.94
CA SER A 161 18.15 6.38 -4.30
C SER A 161 18.14 6.59 -2.79
N ASP A 162 17.14 7.30 -2.25
CA ASP A 162 17.03 7.68 -0.83
C ASP A 162 15.78 7.14 -0.14
N GLY A 163 14.86 6.55 -0.90
CA GLY A 163 13.54 6.11 -0.44
C GLY A 163 12.61 7.27 -0.06
N LEU A 164 12.93 8.50 -0.47
CA LEU A 164 12.16 9.70 -0.14
C LEU A 164 11.74 10.46 -1.39
N SER A 165 12.63 10.55 -2.37
CA SER A 165 12.45 11.23 -3.64
C SER A 165 12.36 10.21 -4.75
N TRP A 166 11.28 10.23 -5.53
CA TRP A 166 10.96 9.18 -6.49
C TRP A 166 10.93 9.73 -7.92
N LYS A 167 11.47 8.96 -8.86
CA LYS A 167 11.47 9.25 -10.29
C LYS A 167 10.74 8.16 -11.05
N ASP A 168 9.78 8.53 -11.87
CA ASP A 168 9.00 7.58 -12.68
C ASP A 168 9.91 6.77 -13.61
N ASP A 169 9.67 5.46 -13.63
CA ASP A 169 10.22 4.59 -14.65
C ASP A 169 9.37 4.69 -15.92
N SER A 170 9.97 4.48 -17.09
CA SER A 170 9.26 4.58 -18.37
C SER A 170 8.35 3.37 -18.64
N GLY A 171 7.11 3.62 -19.05
CA GLY A 171 6.16 2.57 -19.47
C GLY A 171 5.33 1.98 -18.35
N THR A 172 4.47 1.02 -18.72
CA THR A 172 3.51 0.35 -17.86
C THR A 172 4.04 -1.02 -17.43
N ARG A 173 3.76 -1.44 -16.18
CA ARG A 173 4.12 -2.77 -15.66
C ARG A 173 3.02 -3.76 -15.95
N MET A 174 1.80 -3.42 -15.51
CA MET A 174 0.57 -4.20 -15.78
C MET A 174 -0.49 -3.27 -16.36
N ASP A 175 -1.09 -3.70 -17.46
CA ASP A 175 -2.15 -2.98 -18.17
C ASP A 175 -3.52 -3.66 -17.94
N GLU A 176 -4.59 -3.00 -18.35
CA GLU A 176 -5.96 -3.53 -18.32
C GLU A 176 -6.13 -4.75 -19.21
N LYS A 177 -5.35 -4.84 -20.29
CA LYS A 177 -5.32 -5.98 -21.20
C LYS A 177 -4.09 -6.83 -20.94
N ASN A 178 -4.26 -8.15 -20.92
CA ASN A 178 -3.17 -9.09 -20.78
C ASN A 178 -3.16 -10.13 -21.91
N ASN A 179 -2.09 -10.92 -21.96
CA ASN A 179 -1.93 -11.98 -22.95
C ASN A 179 -2.80 -13.23 -22.67
N GLU A 180 -3.47 -13.27 -21.51
CA GLU A 180 -4.41 -14.34 -21.11
C GLU A 180 -5.82 -14.13 -21.68
N GLY A 181 -6.03 -13.08 -22.49
CA GLY A 181 -7.33 -12.76 -23.08
C GLY A 181 -8.34 -12.16 -22.10
N LEU A 182 -7.90 -11.79 -20.89
CA LEU A 182 -8.71 -11.03 -19.94
C LEU A 182 -8.56 -9.53 -20.20
N THR A 183 -9.66 -8.81 -20.01
CA THR A 183 -9.68 -7.34 -19.99
C THR A 183 -10.28 -6.89 -18.68
N PHE A 184 -9.57 -6.02 -17.97
CA PHE A 184 -9.95 -5.49 -16.68
C PHE A 184 -10.46 -4.06 -16.78
N GLU A 185 -11.33 -3.65 -15.86
CA GLU A 185 -11.71 -2.24 -15.68
C GLU A 185 -10.56 -1.41 -15.08
N ASN A 186 -9.68 -2.08 -14.34
CA ASN A 186 -8.37 -1.59 -13.90
C ASN A 186 -7.61 -2.73 -13.22
N VAL A 187 -6.32 -2.53 -13.06
CA VAL A 187 -5.43 -3.36 -12.25
C VAL A 187 -4.92 -2.55 -11.05
N ALA A 188 -4.81 -3.22 -9.90
CA ALA A 188 -4.53 -2.57 -8.61
C ALA A 188 -3.85 -3.53 -7.62
N GLY A 189 -3.41 -3.01 -6.48
CA GLY A 189 -2.87 -3.80 -5.38
C GLY A 189 -1.69 -4.69 -5.76
N PRO A 190 -0.61 -4.14 -6.37
CA PRO A 190 0.60 -4.92 -6.58
C PRO A 190 1.18 -5.39 -5.25
N THR A 191 1.78 -6.57 -5.25
CA THR A 191 2.69 -7.05 -4.20
C THR A 191 3.83 -7.78 -4.90
N THR A 192 5.05 -7.27 -4.74
CA THR A 192 6.20 -7.75 -5.51
C THR A 192 7.28 -8.28 -4.60
N ILE A 193 7.81 -9.43 -4.96
CA ILE A 193 9.04 -9.98 -4.37
C ILE A 193 10.10 -10.15 -5.45
N TYR A 194 11.36 -10.17 -5.03
CA TYR A 194 12.47 -10.60 -5.85
C TYR A 194 13.01 -11.92 -5.29
N ASP A 195 12.89 -12.99 -6.05
CA ASP A 195 13.33 -14.33 -5.67
C ASP A 195 14.06 -15.00 -6.84
N ASN A 196 15.18 -15.66 -6.55
CA ASN A 196 15.95 -16.47 -7.51
C ASN A 196 16.21 -15.78 -8.87
N GLY A 197 16.58 -14.50 -8.84
CA GLY A 197 16.90 -13.73 -10.05
C GLY A 197 15.69 -13.15 -10.78
N LYS A 198 14.48 -13.26 -10.21
CA LYS A 198 13.22 -12.92 -10.87
C LYS A 198 12.34 -12.07 -9.96
N TYR A 199 11.68 -11.08 -10.56
CA TYR A 199 10.58 -10.38 -9.92
C TYR A 199 9.31 -11.20 -10.10
N ILE A 200 8.56 -11.37 -9.01
CA ILE A 200 7.25 -12.02 -8.99
C ILE A 200 6.29 -10.98 -8.43
N MET A 201 5.27 -10.62 -9.20
CA MET A 201 4.22 -9.69 -8.80
C MET A 201 2.88 -10.41 -8.76
N VAL A 202 2.21 -10.37 -7.61
CA VAL A 202 0.78 -10.66 -7.52
C VAL A 202 0.02 -9.34 -7.59
N TYR A 203 -1.10 -9.32 -8.29
CA TYR A 203 -1.92 -8.12 -8.43
C TYR A 203 -3.38 -8.47 -8.69
N SER A 204 -4.27 -7.51 -8.41
CA SER A 204 -5.69 -7.64 -8.67
C SER A 204 -6.07 -7.11 -10.06
N GLY A 205 -6.93 -7.82 -10.76
CA GLY A 205 -7.58 -7.39 -12.00
C GLY A 205 -9.09 -7.30 -11.77
N ALA A 206 -9.64 -6.09 -11.87
CA ALA A 206 -11.05 -5.85 -11.63
C ALA A 206 -11.92 -6.17 -12.84
N ILE A 207 -13.05 -6.83 -12.61
CA ILE A 207 -13.99 -7.27 -13.65
C ILE A 207 -15.40 -6.83 -13.25
N SER A 208 -16.19 -6.36 -14.21
CA SER A 208 -17.59 -6.04 -14.00
C SER A 208 -18.38 -7.28 -13.57
N GLY A 209 -19.30 -7.11 -12.63
CA GLY A 209 -20.24 -8.16 -12.25
C GLY A 209 -20.42 -8.26 -10.74
N LYS A 210 -21.52 -8.90 -10.35
CA LYS A 210 -21.89 -9.04 -8.94
C LYS A 210 -21.61 -10.46 -8.47
N TYR A 211 -20.90 -10.60 -7.36
CA TYR A 211 -20.74 -11.89 -6.70
C TYR A 211 -21.86 -12.09 -5.69
N LYS A 212 -22.79 -13.02 -5.97
CA LYS A 212 -23.92 -13.38 -5.08
C LYS A 212 -24.64 -12.11 -4.55
N ASP A 213 -24.78 -12.01 -3.24
CA ASP A 213 -25.45 -10.91 -2.55
C ASP A 213 -24.49 -9.78 -2.12
N ALA A 214 -23.25 -9.77 -2.63
CA ALA A 214 -22.29 -8.72 -2.34
C ALA A 214 -22.87 -7.33 -2.70
N PRO A 215 -22.61 -6.29 -1.90
CA PRO A 215 -23.21 -4.97 -2.09
C PRO A 215 -22.66 -4.22 -3.32
N ASN A 216 -21.52 -4.65 -3.87
CA ASN A 216 -20.90 -4.04 -5.04
C ASN A 216 -21.17 -4.86 -6.32
N ASN A 217 -21.10 -4.19 -7.47
CA ASN A 217 -21.22 -4.82 -8.80
C ASN A 217 -19.84 -4.98 -9.46
N ARG A 218 -18.81 -5.27 -8.65
CA ARG A 218 -17.43 -5.37 -9.10
C ARG A 218 -16.74 -6.55 -8.44
N MET A 219 -16.20 -7.45 -9.24
CA MET A 219 -15.37 -8.58 -8.80
C MET A 219 -13.90 -8.28 -9.08
N ALA A 220 -12.99 -9.03 -8.46
CA ALA A 220 -11.56 -8.94 -8.73
C ALA A 220 -10.91 -10.31 -8.67
N VAL A 221 -10.13 -10.67 -9.69
CA VAL A 221 -9.30 -11.88 -9.66
C VAL A 221 -7.87 -11.49 -9.28
N LEU A 222 -7.14 -12.38 -8.61
CA LEU A 222 -5.70 -12.22 -8.42
C LEU A 222 -4.97 -12.96 -9.52
N LEU A 223 -4.02 -12.28 -10.14
CA LEU A 223 -3.10 -12.86 -11.11
C LEU A 223 -1.69 -12.79 -10.56
N TRP A 224 -0.80 -13.60 -11.13
CA TRP A 224 0.63 -13.40 -10.91
C TRP A 224 1.38 -13.26 -12.23
N ALA A 225 2.45 -12.49 -12.18
CA ALA A 225 3.30 -12.18 -13.32
C ALA A 225 4.77 -12.24 -12.91
N THR A 226 5.65 -12.46 -13.89
CA THR A 226 7.09 -12.48 -13.65
C THR A 226 7.84 -11.53 -14.55
N SER A 227 8.96 -11.01 -14.06
CA SER A 227 9.87 -10.16 -14.82
C SER A 227 11.33 -10.48 -14.49
N SER A 228 12.25 -10.33 -15.45
CA SER A 228 13.69 -10.39 -15.20
C SER A 228 14.30 -9.01 -14.89
N ASP A 229 13.65 -7.92 -15.30
CA ASP A 229 14.15 -6.55 -15.16
C ASP A 229 13.31 -5.67 -14.20
N GLY A 230 12.19 -6.20 -13.72
CA GLY A 230 11.24 -5.49 -12.86
C GLY A 230 10.50 -4.37 -13.60
N LEU A 231 10.50 -4.39 -14.93
CA LEU A 231 9.86 -3.39 -15.77
C LEU A 231 8.88 -4.05 -16.76
N LYS A 232 9.27 -5.17 -17.38
CA LYS A 232 8.41 -5.90 -18.31
C LYS A 232 7.94 -7.17 -17.63
N PHE A 233 6.68 -7.16 -17.24
CA PHE A 233 6.05 -8.30 -16.60
C PHE A 233 5.27 -9.13 -17.61
N GLU A 234 5.39 -10.44 -17.48
CA GLU A 234 4.63 -11.43 -18.24
C GLU A 234 3.67 -12.11 -17.27
N VAL A 235 2.37 -11.93 -17.48
CA VAL A 235 1.31 -12.63 -16.75
C VAL A 235 1.45 -14.13 -16.98
N LYS A 236 1.26 -14.93 -15.92
CA LYS A 236 1.39 -16.39 -15.99
C LYS A 236 0.05 -17.10 -15.90
N GLU A 237 -0.73 -16.81 -14.87
CA GLU A 237 -2.08 -17.36 -14.73
C GLU A 237 -2.90 -16.56 -13.71
N ILE A 238 -4.16 -16.97 -13.51
CA ILE A 238 -4.99 -16.54 -12.39
C ILE A 238 -4.52 -17.28 -11.14
N ALA A 239 -3.94 -16.57 -10.19
CA ALA A 239 -3.50 -17.11 -8.90
C ALA A 239 -4.69 -17.42 -7.98
N LEU A 240 -5.72 -16.56 -8.00
CA LEU A 240 -6.95 -16.77 -7.26
C LEU A 240 -8.14 -16.20 -8.04
N ASP A 241 -9.15 -17.03 -8.29
CA ASP A 241 -10.36 -16.63 -8.98
C ASP A 241 -11.53 -16.46 -7.99
N SER A 242 -11.79 -15.21 -7.59
CA SER A 242 -12.89 -14.90 -6.66
C SER A 242 -14.29 -15.14 -7.24
N ARG A 243 -14.41 -15.49 -8.52
CA ARG A 243 -15.70 -15.80 -9.15
C ARG A 243 -16.17 -17.21 -8.82
N ASN A 244 -15.25 -18.07 -8.39
CA ASN A 244 -15.52 -19.47 -8.11
C ASN A 244 -15.61 -19.70 -6.59
N ASP A 245 -16.34 -20.74 -6.20
CA ASP A 245 -16.47 -21.19 -4.81
C ASP A 245 -15.32 -22.14 -4.41
#